data_AF-A0A7W1MXE8-F1
#
_entry.id   AF-A0A7W1MXE8-F1
#
_cell.length_a   1.000
_cell.length_b   1.000
_cell.length_c   1.000
_cell.angle_alpha   90.00
_cell.angle_beta   90.00
_cell.angle_gamma   90.00
#
_symmetry.space_group_name_H-M   'P 1'
#
loop_
_entity.id
_entity.type
_entity.pdbx_description
1 polymer ?
#
loop_
_entity_poly.entity_id
_entity_poly.type
_entity_poly.pdbx_seq_one_letter_code
_entity_poly.pdbx_strand_id
1 'polypeptide(L)'
;MGRSIVGDPVRVAAVSLLEVTYGYQRRIRDPRFRALLAWFTRLATADAFHAVPFDGRAALVAGRIRAETPHPPATRRHDPRSKTMRQAAWLLDIQIGATAYAAGLDVATENRRDFETVAGALGRLFPCAEALAVVEPPV
;
A
#
# COMPACT_ATOMS: atom_id res chain seq x y z
N MET A 1 -4.83 20.87 -0.42
CA MET A 1 -4.98 19.45 -0.80
C MET A 1 -4.70 19.36 -2.29
N GLY A 2 -3.67 18.64 -2.70
CA GLY A 2 -3.26 18.56 -4.11
C GLY A 2 -3.98 17.41 -4.80
N ARG A 3 -4.94 17.71 -5.68
CA ARG A 3 -5.47 16.71 -6.62
C ARG A 3 -4.32 16.26 -7.51
N SER A 4 -4.13 14.96 -7.69
CA SER A 4 -3.17 14.45 -8.66
C SER A 4 -3.65 14.85 -10.06
N ILE A 5 -2.88 15.65 -10.78
CA ILE A 5 -3.18 16.07 -12.15
C ILE A 5 -2.46 15.12 -13.11
N VAL A 6 -3.03 14.88 -14.29
CA VAL A 6 -2.33 14.15 -15.36
C VAL A 6 -1.00 14.86 -15.64
N GLY A 7 0.11 14.12 -15.51
CA GLY A 7 1.47 14.65 -15.65
C GLY A 7 2.22 14.84 -14.33
N ASP A 8 1.54 14.77 -13.18
CA ASP A 8 2.22 14.71 -11.87
C ASP A 8 2.94 13.36 -11.67
N PRO A 9 4.05 13.34 -10.92
CA PRO A 9 4.67 12.09 -10.49
C PRO A 9 3.68 11.19 -9.76
N VAL A 10 3.69 9.91 -10.10
CA VAL A 10 2.90 8.87 -9.43
C VAL A 10 3.45 8.69 -8.02
N ARG A 11 2.63 9.02 -7.03
CA ARG A 11 2.97 8.84 -5.62
C ARG A 11 2.75 7.39 -5.22
N VAL A 12 3.80 6.74 -4.73
CA VAL A 12 3.77 5.33 -4.33
C VAL A 12 4.25 5.22 -2.90
N ALA A 13 3.49 4.57 -2.03
CA ALA A 13 3.95 4.29 -0.68
C ALA A 13 5.25 3.46 -0.75
N ALA A 14 6.29 3.88 -0.01
CA ALA A 14 7.57 3.18 -0.01
C ALA A 14 7.43 1.69 0.39
N VAL A 15 6.42 1.38 1.21
CA VAL A 15 6.06 0.01 1.59
C VAL A 15 5.64 -0.84 0.38
N SER A 16 4.91 -0.27 -0.59
CA SER A 16 4.57 -0.97 -1.83
C SER A 16 5.81 -1.22 -2.70
N LEU A 17 6.78 -0.30 -2.71
CA LEU A 17 8.05 -0.51 -3.40
C LEU A 17 8.83 -1.68 -2.79
N LEU A 18 8.82 -1.82 -1.47
CA LEU A 18 9.39 -2.97 -0.76
C LEU A 18 8.70 -4.28 -1.19
N GLU A 19 7.37 -4.32 -1.26
CA GLU A 19 6.62 -5.52 -1.66
C GLU A 19 6.95 -5.98 -3.08
N VAL A 20 6.96 -5.06 -4.04
CA VAL A 20 7.28 -5.36 -5.44
C VAL A 20 8.73 -5.85 -5.55
N THR A 21 9.67 -5.14 -4.89
CA THR A 21 11.09 -5.51 -4.88
C THR A 21 11.31 -6.90 -4.28
N TYR A 22 10.69 -7.19 -3.14
CA TYR A 22 10.74 -8.51 -2.51
C TYR A 22 10.16 -9.60 -3.43
N GLY A 23 9.05 -9.32 -4.11
CA GLY A 23 8.44 -10.21 -5.07
C GLY A 23 9.38 -10.62 -6.20
N TYR A 24 10.12 -9.67 -6.76
CA TYR A 24 11.15 -9.95 -7.77
C TYR A 24 12.37 -10.68 -7.19
N GLN A 25 12.88 -10.24 -6.04
CA GLN A 25 14.05 -10.84 -5.39
C GLN A 25 13.81 -12.31 -5.03
N ARG A 26 12.62 -12.69 -4.59
CA ARG A 26 12.28 -14.09 -4.29
C ARG A 26 12.43 -15.02 -5.49
N ARG A 27 12.42 -14.49 -6.71
CA ARG A 27 12.51 -15.23 -7.98
C ARG A 27 13.78 -14.88 -8.78
N ILE A 28 14.78 -14.26 -8.15
CA ILE A 28 15.96 -13.69 -8.83
C ILE A 28 16.83 -14.68 -9.62
N ARG A 29 16.67 -15.99 -9.36
CA ARG A 29 17.33 -17.06 -10.12
C ARG A 29 16.81 -17.16 -11.56
N ASP A 30 15.58 -16.75 -11.81
CA ASP A 30 15.03 -16.62 -13.17
C ASP A 30 15.49 -15.27 -13.76
N PRO A 31 16.19 -15.27 -14.91
CA PRO A 31 16.68 -14.05 -15.57
C PRO A 31 15.59 -13.00 -15.83
N ARG A 32 14.34 -13.42 -16.06
CA ARG A 32 13.20 -12.51 -16.27
C ARG A 32 12.98 -11.62 -15.05
N PHE A 33 13.01 -12.19 -13.84
CA PHE A 33 12.82 -11.44 -12.61
C PHE A 33 14.00 -10.53 -12.28
N ARG A 34 15.22 -10.90 -12.70
CA ARG A 34 16.38 -10.00 -12.64
C ARG A 34 16.20 -8.80 -13.55
N ALA A 35 15.74 -9.01 -14.78
CA ALA A 35 15.43 -7.92 -15.71
C ALA A 35 14.29 -7.02 -15.19
N LEU A 36 13.23 -7.62 -14.63
CA LEU A 36 12.13 -6.88 -14.01
C LEU A 36 12.58 -6.05 -12.81
N LEU A 37 13.42 -6.60 -11.93
CA LEU A 37 13.98 -5.85 -10.81
C LEU A 37 14.80 -4.65 -11.31
N ALA A 38 15.69 -4.86 -12.29
CA ALA A 38 16.50 -3.79 -12.84
C ALA A 38 15.64 -2.70 -13.52
N TRP A 39 14.59 -3.09 -14.25
CA TRP A 39 13.62 -2.16 -14.82
C TRP A 39 12.87 -1.37 -13.74
N PHE A 40 12.35 -2.05 -12.73
CA PHE A 40 11.60 -1.43 -11.65
C PHE A 40 12.45 -0.49 -10.81
N THR A 41 13.72 -0.83 -10.54
CA THR A 41 14.66 0.09 -9.88
C THR A 41 14.84 1.38 -10.68
N ARG A 42 15.01 1.30 -12.01
CA ARG A 42 15.10 2.50 -12.85
C ARG A 42 13.80 3.33 -12.83
N LEU A 43 12.65 2.66 -12.86
CA LEU A 43 11.35 3.32 -12.80
C LEU A 43 11.13 4.03 -11.45
N ALA A 44 11.48 3.37 -10.34
CA ALA A 44 11.32 3.91 -8.99
C ALA A 44 12.25 5.11 -8.69
N THR A 45 13.32 5.27 -9.48
CA THR A 45 14.24 6.41 -9.40
C THR A 45 14.01 7.47 -10.48
N ALA A 46 13.04 7.27 -11.37
CA ALA A 46 12.70 8.26 -12.38
C ALA A 46 11.78 9.34 -11.79
N ASP A 47 11.83 10.55 -12.34
CA ASP A 47 11.00 11.69 -11.90
C ASP A 47 9.49 11.44 -12.02
N ALA A 48 9.09 10.41 -12.76
CA ALA A 48 7.71 9.95 -12.87
C ALA A 48 7.18 9.27 -11.60
N PHE A 49 8.03 8.89 -10.65
CA PHE A 49 7.64 8.23 -9.40
C PHE A 49 8.12 9.02 -8.19
N HIS A 50 7.23 9.18 -7.21
CA HIS A 50 7.56 9.78 -5.93
C HIS A 50 7.27 8.80 -4.80
N ALA A 51 8.33 8.31 -4.15
CA ALA A 51 8.20 7.42 -3.00
C ALA A 51 7.72 8.22 -1.77
N VAL A 52 6.52 7.92 -1.29
CA VAL A 52 5.98 8.49 -0.05
C VAL A 52 6.50 7.66 1.13
N PRO A 53 7.28 8.25 2.07
CA PRO A 53 7.89 7.50 3.15
C PRO A 53 6.85 7.08 4.20
N PHE A 54 7.07 5.92 4.81
CA PHE A 54 6.38 5.54 6.05
C PHE A 54 7.01 6.28 7.23
N ASP A 55 6.56 7.52 7.46
CA ASP A 55 7.08 8.42 8.49
C ASP A 55 6.46 8.17 9.88
N GLY A 56 6.85 8.98 10.88
CA GLY A 56 6.32 8.86 12.24
C GLY A 56 4.81 9.05 12.35
N ARG A 57 4.19 9.88 11.49
CA ARG A 57 2.74 10.10 11.48
C ARG A 57 2.04 8.86 10.92
N ALA A 58 2.54 8.33 9.81
CA ALA A 58 2.04 7.08 9.24
C ALA A 58 2.20 5.91 10.23
N ALA A 59 3.30 5.84 10.97
CA ALA A 59 3.53 4.82 12.00
C ALA A 59 2.51 4.89 13.15
N LEU A 60 2.18 6.08 13.64
CA LEU A 60 1.16 6.26 14.67
C LEU A 60 -0.23 5.83 14.17
N VAL A 61 -0.59 6.21 12.95
CA VAL A 61 -1.86 5.82 12.31
C VAL A 61 -1.92 4.30 12.13
N ALA A 62 -0.87 3.69 11.58
CA ALA A 62 -0.77 2.24 11.39
C ALA A 62 -0.89 1.47 12.71
N GLY A 63 -0.25 1.96 13.77
CA GLY A 63 -0.34 1.35 15.11
C GLY A 63 -1.78 1.33 15.64
N ARG A 64 -2.52 2.43 15.47
CA ARG A 64 -3.93 2.52 15.87
C ARG A 64 -4.84 1.62 15.03
N ILE A 65 -4.65 1.60 13.71
CA ILE A 65 -5.40 0.69 12.82
C ILE A 65 -5.14 -0.75 13.24
N ARG A 66 -3.88 -1.13 13.47
CA ARG A 66 -3.53 -2.50 13.90
C ARG A 66 -4.17 -2.89 15.23
N ALA A 67 -4.34 -1.95 16.16
CA ALA A 67 -5.04 -2.23 17.42
C ALA A 67 -6.54 -2.49 17.20
N GLU A 68 -7.17 -1.73 16.30
CA GLU A 68 -8.59 -1.84 15.93
C GLU A 68 -8.89 -3.08 15.07
N THR A 69 -8.01 -3.39 14.11
CA THR A 69 -8.14 -4.49 13.14
C THR A 69 -6.89 -5.38 13.12
N PRO A 70 -6.64 -6.16 14.20
CA PRO A 70 -5.40 -6.91 14.36
C PRO A 70 -5.21 -8.05 13.35
N HIS A 71 -6.30 -8.47 12.68
CA HIS A 71 -6.30 -9.59 11.75
C HIS A 71 -6.80 -9.17 10.37
N PRO A 72 -6.29 -9.82 9.30
CA PRO A 72 -6.81 -9.58 7.96
C PRO A 72 -8.32 -9.84 7.88
N PRO A 73 -9.02 -9.17 6.96
CA PRO A 73 -10.38 -9.54 6.58
C PRO A 73 -10.48 -11.03 6.21
N ALA A 74 -11.68 -11.60 6.32
CA ALA A 74 -11.91 -13.02 6.04
C ALA A 74 -11.38 -13.42 4.64
N THR A 75 -10.74 -14.58 4.57
CA THR A 75 -10.03 -15.04 3.36
C THR A 75 -10.93 -15.04 2.13
N ARG A 76 -10.37 -14.60 0.98
CA ARG A 76 -11.02 -14.78 -0.32
C ARG A 76 -11.03 -16.28 -0.67
N ARG A 77 -12.07 -16.71 -1.38
CA ARG A 77 -12.15 -18.08 -1.90
C ARG A 77 -10.91 -18.34 -2.77
N HIS A 78 -10.17 -19.41 -2.51
CA HIS A 78 -8.94 -19.80 -3.20
C HIS A 78 -7.67 -18.93 -2.97
N ASP A 79 -7.56 -18.20 -1.86
CA ASP A 79 -6.29 -17.53 -1.52
C ASP A 79 -5.19 -18.57 -1.17
N PRO A 80 -4.10 -18.68 -1.96
CA PRO A 80 -3.06 -19.68 -1.75
C PRO A 80 -2.09 -19.33 -0.60
N ARG A 81 -2.22 -18.15 0.01
CA ARG A 81 -1.30 -17.68 1.06
C ARG A 81 -1.54 -18.40 2.39
N SER A 82 -0.45 -18.77 3.06
CA SER A 82 -0.49 -19.28 4.44
C SER A 82 -1.02 -18.24 5.43
N LYS A 83 -1.44 -18.68 6.63
CA LYS A 83 -1.92 -17.76 7.68
C LYS A 83 -0.90 -16.65 8.00
N THR A 84 0.38 -17.01 8.13
CA THR A 84 1.46 -16.07 8.43
C THR A 84 1.70 -15.09 7.28
N MET A 85 1.66 -15.58 6.02
CA MET A 85 1.79 -14.70 4.86
C MET A 85 0.64 -13.70 4.74
N ARG A 86 -0.60 -14.12 5.06
CA ARG A 86 -1.74 -13.20 5.09
C ARG A 86 -1.62 -12.17 6.20
N GLN A 87 -1.15 -12.58 7.38
CA GLN A 87 -0.90 -11.62 8.47
C GLN A 87 0.19 -10.61 8.08
N ALA A 88 1.27 -11.06 7.43
CA ALA A 88 2.32 -10.16 6.95
C ALA A 88 1.80 -9.19 5.89
N ALA A 89 1.07 -9.69 4.89
CA ALA A 89 0.44 -8.85 3.86
C ALA A 89 -0.50 -7.81 4.47
N TRP A 90 -1.32 -8.22 5.45
CA TRP A 90 -2.22 -7.31 6.14
C TRP A 90 -1.49 -6.16 6.87
N LEU A 91 -0.36 -6.46 7.51
CA LEU A 91 0.44 -5.42 8.14
C LEU A 91 1.02 -4.43 7.12
N LEU A 92 1.37 -4.91 5.92
CA LEU A 92 1.85 -4.05 4.83
C LEU A 92 0.71 -3.20 4.26
N ASP A 93 -0.47 -3.78 4.03
CA ASP A 93 -1.68 -3.06 3.61
C ASP A 93 -2.04 -1.94 4.61
N ILE A 94 -1.99 -2.22 5.91
CA ILE A 94 -2.18 -1.20 6.97
C ILE A 94 -1.15 -0.07 6.82
N GLN A 95 0.13 -0.40 6.63
CA GLN A 95 1.18 0.62 6.50
C GLN A 95 1.01 1.45 5.23
N ILE A 96 0.59 0.85 4.12
CA ILE A 96 0.29 1.55 2.87
C ILE A 96 -0.89 2.51 3.08
N GLY A 97 -2.00 2.03 3.63
CA GLY A 97 -3.18 2.85 3.88
C GLY A 97 -2.91 3.99 4.87
N ALA A 98 -2.14 3.72 5.92
CA ALA A 98 -1.70 4.74 6.87
C ALA A 98 -0.77 5.78 6.24
N THR A 99 0.12 5.36 5.33
CA THR A 99 1.00 6.27 4.57
C THR A 99 0.18 7.20 3.69
N ALA A 100 -0.76 6.65 2.91
CA ALA A 100 -1.64 7.44 2.05
C ALA A 100 -2.46 8.44 2.87
N TYR A 101 -3.11 7.97 3.94
CA TYR A 101 -3.90 8.79 4.84
C TYR A 101 -3.09 9.93 5.49
N ALA A 102 -1.91 9.63 6.05
CA ALA A 102 -1.05 10.64 6.68
C ALA A 102 -0.50 11.68 5.68
N ALA A 103 -0.40 11.30 4.40
CA ALA A 103 -0.01 12.19 3.31
C ALA A 103 -1.19 12.96 2.70
N GLY A 104 -2.44 12.70 3.12
CA GLY A 104 -3.64 13.28 2.53
C GLY A 104 -3.88 12.82 1.10
N LEU A 105 -3.60 11.54 0.82
CA LEU A 105 -3.75 10.89 -0.48
C LEU A 105 -4.80 9.77 -0.40
N ASP A 106 -5.44 9.51 -1.54
CA ASP A 106 -6.28 8.34 -1.74
C ASP A 106 -5.46 7.10 -2.14
N VAL A 107 -6.08 5.92 -2.07
CA VAL A 107 -5.46 4.66 -2.50
C VAL A 107 -6.11 4.17 -3.78
N ALA A 108 -5.32 4.07 -4.85
CA ALA A 108 -5.69 3.35 -6.07
C ALA A 108 -5.25 1.88 -5.97
N THR A 109 -6.18 0.92 -5.98
CA THR A 109 -5.84 -0.49 -5.77
C THR A 109 -6.89 -1.46 -6.32
N GLU A 110 -6.43 -2.61 -6.81
CA GLU A 110 -7.30 -3.77 -7.07
C GLU A 110 -7.69 -4.50 -5.76
N ASN A 111 -6.93 -4.32 -4.68
CA ASN A 111 -7.21 -4.91 -3.37
C ASN A 111 -8.25 -4.09 -2.58
N ARG A 112 -9.36 -3.71 -3.22
CA ARG A 112 -10.36 -2.80 -2.65
C ARG A 112 -10.85 -3.20 -1.26
N ARG A 113 -11.25 -4.46 -1.09
CA ARG A 113 -11.81 -4.97 0.16
C ARG A 113 -10.93 -4.72 1.40
N ASP A 114 -9.63 -4.93 1.27
CA ASP A 114 -8.71 -4.82 2.40
C ASP A 114 -8.49 -3.34 2.73
N PHE A 115 -8.33 -2.50 1.71
CA PHE A 115 -8.20 -1.05 1.88
C PHE A 115 -9.50 -0.36 2.31
N GLU A 116 -10.68 -0.87 1.94
CA GLU A 116 -11.98 -0.42 2.46
C GLU A 116 -12.12 -0.77 3.95
N THR A 117 -11.56 -1.90 4.39
CA THR A 117 -11.46 -2.23 5.82
C THR A 117 -10.56 -1.24 6.56
N VAL A 118 -9.42 -0.86 5.96
CA VAL A 118 -8.52 0.17 6.50
C VAL A 118 -9.22 1.53 6.56
N ALA A 119 -9.89 1.96 5.48
CA ALA A 119 -10.64 3.21 5.41
C ALA A 119 -11.76 3.26 6.47
N GLY A 120 -12.48 2.15 6.67
CA GLY A 120 -13.49 2.02 7.71
C GLY A 120 -12.91 2.15 9.13
N ALA A 121 -11.73 1.57 9.38
CA ALA A 121 -11.04 1.73 10.66
C ALA A 121 -10.59 3.17 10.89
N LEU A 122 -10.05 3.83 9.86
CA LEU A 122 -9.67 5.24 9.90
C LEU A 122 -10.87 6.14 10.22
N GLY A 123 -12.03 5.91 9.60
CA GLY A 123 -13.25 6.67 9.88
C GLY A 123 -13.74 6.56 11.33
N ARG A 124 -13.54 5.41 11.98
CA ARG A 124 -13.85 5.23 13.41
C ARG A 124 -12.81 5.89 14.31
N LEU A 125 -11.53 5.79 13.96
CA LEU A 125 -10.43 6.32 14.76
C LEU A 125 -10.28 7.84 14.67
N PHE A 126 -10.69 8.43 13.55
CA PHE A 126 -10.51 9.86 13.23
C PHE A 126 -11.77 10.44 12.57
N PRO A 127 -12.92 10.49 13.27
CA PRO A 127 -14.21 10.81 12.68
C PRO A 127 -14.34 12.24 12.13
N CYS A 128 -13.46 13.16 12.54
CA CYS A 128 -13.46 14.56 12.08
C CYS A 128 -12.45 14.83 10.96
N ALA A 129 -11.67 13.83 10.55
CA ALA A 129 -10.71 13.95 9.47
C ALA A 129 -11.33 13.47 8.15
N GLU A 130 -10.74 13.89 7.03
CA GLU A 130 -11.19 13.46 5.71
C GLU A 130 -11.04 11.94 5.56
N ALA A 131 -12.04 11.30 4.94
CA ALA A 131 -12.03 9.87 4.74
C ALA A 131 -11.00 9.47 3.67
N LEU A 132 -10.33 8.34 3.88
CA LEU A 132 -9.47 7.75 2.86
C LEU A 132 -10.35 7.20 1.72
N ALA A 133 -10.25 7.75 0.51
CA ALA A 133 -10.93 7.16 -0.63
C ALA A 133 -10.13 5.95 -1.16
N VAL A 134 -10.86 4.91 -1.53
CA VAL A 134 -10.33 3.71 -2.18
C VAL A 134 -10.91 3.66 -3.58
N VAL A 135 -10.05 3.83 -4.58
CA VAL A 135 -10.44 3.97 -5.98
C VAL A 135 -9.84 2.85 -6.82
N GLU A 136 -10.47 2.58 -7.97
CA GLU A 136 -9.88 1.68 -8.96
C GLU A 136 -8.70 2.38 -9.64
N PRO A 137 -7.62 1.63 -9.94
CA PRO A 137 -6.50 2.19 -10.68
C PRO A 137 -6.95 2.59 -12.10
N PRO A 138 -6.41 3.68 -12.66
CA PRO A 138 -6.68 4.05 -14.05
C PRO A 138 -6.17 2.95 -15.00
N VAL A 139 -6.98 2.64 -16.02
CA VAL A 139 -6.67 1.67 -17.10
C VAL A 139 -5.78 2.31 -18.15
#